data_AF-A0A435TS95-F1
#
_entry.id   AF-A0A435TS95-F1
#
_cell.length_a   1.000
_cell.length_b   1.000
_cell.length_c   1.000
_cell.angle_alpha   90.00
_cell.angle_beta   90.00
_cell.angle_gamma   90.00
#
_symmetry.space_group_name_H-M   'P 1'
#
loop_
_entity.id
_entity.type
_entity.pdbx_description
1 polymer ?
#
loop_
_entity_poly.entity_id
_entity_poly.type
_entity_poly.pdbx_seq_one_letter_code
_entity_poly.pdbx_strand_id
1 'polypeptide(L)' 'MSNRKIFSAIGDFFTVFGSAVAASRAVEAGRRPRADDLRNLGVEPAAFDRIGRRF' A
#
# COMPACT_ATOMS: atom_id res chain seq x y z
N MET A 1 0.08 -5.71 30.67
CA MET A 1 -0.45 -5.30 29.34
C MET A 1 0.55 -5.72 28.27
N SER A 2 0.12 -6.06 27.05
CA SER A 2 0.84 -5.68 25.81
C SER A 2 1.67 -6.65 24.93
N ASN A 3 1.72 -7.99 25.11
CA ASN A 3 2.34 -8.83 24.04
C ASN A 3 1.51 -8.80 22.74
N ARG A 4 0.18 -8.88 22.85
CA ARG A 4 -0.75 -8.81 21.71
C ARG A 4 -0.67 -7.49 20.93
N LYS A 5 -0.40 -6.36 21.60
CA LYS A 5 -0.27 -5.06 20.93
C LYS A 5 1.03 -4.97 20.13
N ILE A 6 2.13 -5.53 20.63
CA ILE A 6 3.42 -5.56 19.93
C ILE A 6 3.32 -6.45 18.68
N PHE A 7 2.71 -7.64 18.80
CA PHE A 7 2.48 -8.51 17.63
C PHE A 7 1.58 -7.85 16.58
N SER A 8 0.55 -7.11 16.99
CA SER A 8 -0.30 -6.35 16.07
C SER A 8 0.50 -5.27 15.33
N ALA A 9 1.27 -4.45 16.05
CA ALA A 9 2.04 -3.37 15.44
C ALA A 9 3.09 -3.87 14.43
N ILE A 10 3.73 -5.01 14.71
CA ILE A 10 4.67 -5.65 13.78
C ILE A 10 3.93 -6.16 12.54
N GLY A 11 2.76 -6.81 12.71
CA GLY A 11 1.93 -7.25 11.60
C GLY A 11 1.46 -6.10 10.71
N ASP A 12 1.05 -4.99 11.32
CA ASP A 12 0.63 -3.79 10.61
C ASP A 12 1.79 -3.20 9.79
N PHE A 13 3.00 -3.12 10.37
CA PHE A 13 4.19 -2.66 9.67
C PHE A 13 4.50 -3.52 8.43
N PHE A 14 4.52 -4.85 8.56
CA PHE A 14 4.77 -5.73 7.42
C PHE A 14 3.66 -5.66 6.37
N THR A 15 2.42 -5.41 6.76
CA THR A 15 1.29 -5.21 5.84
C THR A 15 1.51 -3.95 4.99
N VAL A 16 1.84 -2.82 5.63
CA VAL A 16 2.13 -1.55 4.93
C VAL A 16 3.36 -1.69 4.04
N PHE A 17 4.44 -2.29 4.56
CA PHE A 17 5.67 -2.48 3.79
C PHE A 17 5.46 -3.39 2.57
N GLY A 18 4.76 -4.51 2.75
CA GLY A 18 4.42 -5.42 1.65
C GLY A 18 3.55 -4.75 0.59
N SER A 19 2.59 -3.92 1.02
CA SER A 19 1.74 -3.12 0.13
C SER A 19 2.55 -2.09 -0.65
N ALA A 20 3.53 -1.44 -0.03
CA ALA A 20 4.44 -0.52 -0.70
C ALA A 20 5.24 -1.22 -1.81
N VAL A 21 5.84 -2.38 -1.48
CA VAL A 21 6.59 -3.19 -2.45
C VAL A 21 5.69 -3.61 -3.61
N ALA A 22 4.48 -4.11 -3.34
CA ALA A 22 3.54 -4.52 -4.38
C ALA A 22 3.11 -3.34 -5.28
N ALA A 23 2.84 -2.18 -4.69
CA ALA A 23 2.50 -0.97 -5.42
C ALA A 23 3.65 -0.49 -6.32
N SER A 24 4.88 -0.41 -5.80
CA SER A 24 6.07 -0.04 -6.58
C SER A 24 6.25 -0.95 -7.79
N ARG A 25 6.15 -2.27 -7.59
CA ARG A 25 6.30 -3.26 -8.67
C ARG A 25 5.21 -3.13 -9.74
N ALA A 26 3.98 -2.79 -9.33
CA ALA A 26 2.91 -2.56 -10.28
C ALA A 26 3.21 -1.33 -11.15
N VAL A 27 3.64 -0.22 -10.53
CA VAL A 27 4.03 1.01 -11.25
C VAL A 27 5.21 0.76 -12.19
N GLU A 28 6.27 0.11 -11.72
CA GLU A 28 7.44 -0.25 -12.54
C GLU A 28 7.06 -1.11 -13.75
N ALA A 29 6.08 -2.00 -13.60
CA ALA A 29 5.55 -2.83 -14.68
C ALA A 29 4.54 -2.11 -15.59
N GLY A 30 4.30 -0.81 -15.41
CA GLY A 30 3.28 -0.04 -16.15
C GLY A 30 1.84 -0.48 -15.86
N ARG A 31 1.62 -1.16 -14.73
CA ARG A 31 0.30 -1.64 -14.29
C ARG A 31 -0.22 -0.80 -13.14
N ARG A 32 -1.54 -0.85 -12.96
CA ARG A 32 -2.20 -0.21 -11.82
C ARG A 32 -1.92 -1.00 -10.53
N PRO A 33 -1.44 -0.36 -9.44
CA PRO A 33 -1.39 -0.95 -8.11
C PRO A 33 -2.77 -1.41 -7.63
N ARG A 34 -2.83 -2.49 -6.85
CA ARG A 34 -4.12 -3.00 -6.34
C ARG A 34 -4.74 -1.98 -5.39
N ALA A 35 -6.07 -1.92 -5.38
CA ALA A 35 -6.80 -0.98 -4.54
C ALA A 35 -6.48 -1.17 -3.04
N ASP A 36 -6.28 -2.40 -2.59
CA ASP A 36 -6.00 -2.68 -1.18
C ASP A 36 -4.57 -2.29 -0.80
N ASP A 37 -3.59 -2.49 -1.68
CA ASP A 37 -2.23 -2.00 -1.46
C ASP A 37 -2.23 -0.47 -1.32
N LEU A 38 -2.98 0.24 -2.18
CA LEU A 38 -3.13 1.70 -2.08
C LEU A 38 -3.80 2.12 -0.76
N ARG A 39 -4.88 1.43 -0.35
CA ARG A 39 -5.56 1.73 0.91
C ARG A 39 -4.66 1.52 2.13
N ASN A 40 -3.86 0.46 2.14
CA ASN A 40 -2.88 0.20 3.20
C ASN A 40 -1.81 1.30 3.29
N LEU A 41 -1.52 1.96 2.17
CA LEU A 41 -0.62 3.13 2.11
C LEU A 41 -1.32 4.45 2.46
N GLY A 42 -2.61 4.43 2.77
CA GLY A 42 -3.42 5.64 2.98
C GLY A 42 -3.75 6.40 1.70
N VAL A 43 -3.58 5.77 0.54
CA VAL A 43 -3.89 6.35 -0.77
C VAL A 43 -5.28 5.89 -1.21
N GLU A 44 -6.13 6.87 -1.54
CA GLU A 44 -7.41 6.55 -2.18
C GLU A 44 -7.16 5.97 -3.59
N PRO A 45 -7.68 4.77 -3.93
CA PRO A 45 -7.43 4.16 -5.23
C PRO A 45 -7.85 5.01 -6.43
N ALA A 46 -8.90 5.82 -6.27
CA ALA A 46 -9.38 6.75 -7.29
C ALA A 46 -8.52 8.02 -7.38
N ALA A 47 -7.80 8.41 -6.31
CA ALA A 47 -6.83 9.51 -6.37
C ALA A 47 -5.58 9.10 -7.15
N PHE A 48 -5.15 7.84 -7.03
CA PHE A 48 -4.03 7.30 -7.79
C PHE A 48 -4.26 7.40 -9.32
N ASP A 49 -5.47 7.10 -9.78
CA ASP A 49 -5.86 7.21 -11.20
C ASP A 49 -5.77 8.64 -11.74
N ARG A 50 -5.89 9.65 -10.88
CA ARG A 50 -5.77 11.06 -11.28
C ARG A 50 -4.32 11.46 -11.52
N ILE A 51 -3.37 10.84 -10.82
CA ILE A 51 -1.93 11.15 -10.95
C ILE A 51 -1.38 10.64 -12.28
N GLY A 52 -1.75 9.42 -12.68
CA GLY A 52 -1.31 8.81 -13.94
C GLY A 52 -1.78 9.54 -15.21
N ARG A 53 -2.75 10.46 -15.12
CA ARG A 53 -3.22 11.29 -16.24
C ARG A 53 -2.41 12.57 -16.47
N ARG A 54 -1.41 12.86 -15.63
CA ARG A 54 -0.59 14.09 -15.72
C ARG A 54 0.77 13.86 -16.39
N PHE A 55 1.04 12.66 -16.89
CA PHE A 55 2.26 12.32 -17.62
C PHE A 55 1.90 11.70 -18.97
#